data_AF-A0A3Q3MVP5-F1
#
_entry.id   AF-A0A3Q3MVP5-F1
#
_cell.length_a   1.000
_cell.length_b   1.000
_cell.length_c   1.000
_cell.angle_alpha   90.00
_cell.angle_beta   90.00
_cell.angle_gamma   90.00
#
_symmetry.space_group_name_H-M   'P 1'
#
loop_
_entity.id
_entity.type
_entity.pdbx_description
1 polymer ?
#
loop_
_entity_poly.entity_id
_entity_poly.type
_entity_poly.pdbx_seq_one_letter_code
_entity_poly.pdbx_strand_id
1 'polypeptide(L)'
;MSSRFKDGLSTLDAIHAFEQHACVFKPFMCSSVEQLTSAALEEIFEVQLSEKGSTRRHEETRVLGFWRDYLLGTEGLSLKDILMFATGLNTLPPSQIQPQPKLIFQSTSRFPVSSTCANTIKIPISKTYDQFKIDMDFGIQNSPGLLNSNIVDSFNYI
;
A
#
# COMPACT_ATOMS: atom_id res chain seq x y z
N MET A 1 -6.15 25.58 17.22
CA MET A 1 -4.83 24.93 17.26
C MET A 1 -4.14 25.37 18.55
N SER A 2 -3.66 24.45 19.39
CA SER A 2 -3.10 24.81 20.71
C SER A 2 -1.76 25.56 20.57
N SER A 3 -1.41 26.39 21.55
CA SER A 3 -0.10 27.08 21.58
C SER A 3 1.05 26.08 21.54
N ARG A 4 0.95 24.98 22.29
CA ARG A 4 1.98 23.93 22.33
C ARG A 4 2.22 23.24 20.99
N PHE A 5 1.17 23.01 20.19
CA PHE A 5 1.34 22.45 18.85
C PHE A 5 2.05 23.44 17.92
N LYS A 6 1.71 24.73 18.04
CA LYS A 6 2.39 25.78 17.28
C LYS A 6 3.87 25.87 17.67
N ASP A 7 4.17 25.93 18.96
CA ASP A 7 5.55 25.96 19.46
C ASP A 7 6.37 24.77 18.95
N GLY A 8 5.75 23.58 18.91
CA GLY A 8 6.35 22.38 18.32
C GLY A 8 6.70 22.54 16.84
N LEU A 9 5.78 23.03 16.01
CA LEU A 9 6.08 23.26 14.58
C LEU A 9 7.09 24.39 14.35
N SER A 10 7.15 25.39 15.24
CA SER A 10 8.15 26.46 15.19
C SER A 10 9.58 25.94 15.41
N THR A 11 9.78 24.81 16.09
CA THR A 11 11.12 24.26 16.36
C THR A 11 11.94 23.98 15.09
N LEU A 12 11.27 23.71 13.97
CA LEU A 12 11.87 23.48 12.65
C LEU A 12 11.44 24.53 11.62
N ASP A 13 10.92 25.68 12.07
CA ASP A 13 10.38 26.76 11.24
C ASP A 13 9.26 26.34 10.26
N ALA A 14 8.58 25.22 10.56
CA ALA A 14 7.56 24.66 9.69
C ALA A 14 6.32 25.57 9.59
N ILE A 15 5.98 26.31 10.66
CA ILE A 15 4.86 27.26 10.64
C ILE A 15 5.07 28.35 9.59
N HIS A 16 6.27 28.92 9.53
CA HIS A 16 6.53 29.99 8.59
C HIS A 16 6.42 29.50 7.14
N ALA A 17 6.96 28.31 6.87
CA ALA A 17 6.82 27.66 5.57
C ALA A 17 5.35 27.38 5.19
N PHE A 18 4.53 26.92 6.14
CA PHE A 18 3.10 26.67 5.91
C PHE A 18 2.33 27.95 5.58
N GLU A 19 2.62 29.05 6.29
CA GLU A 19 1.96 30.35 6.06
C GLU A 19 2.37 30.97 4.73
N GLN A 20 3.65 30.93 4.37
CA GLN A 20 4.16 31.48 3.11
C GLN A 20 3.74 30.67 1.88
N HIS A 21 3.60 29.35 2.00
CA HIS A 21 3.35 28.45 0.89
C HIS A 21 2.08 27.61 1.08
N ALA A 22 1.04 28.20 1.67
CA ALA A 22 -0.20 27.50 2.00
C ALA A 22 -0.83 26.72 0.82
N CYS A 23 -0.75 27.26 -0.40
CA CYS A 23 -1.25 26.58 -1.60
C CYS A 23 -0.49 25.28 -1.93
N VAL A 24 0.81 25.22 -1.64
CA VAL A 24 1.67 24.05 -1.88
C VAL A 24 1.38 22.95 -0.86
N PHE A 25 1.17 23.33 0.41
CA PHE A 25 0.92 22.36 1.49
C PHE A 25 -0.52 21.87 1.54
N LYS A 26 -1.48 22.63 1.00
CA LYS A 26 -2.90 22.29 1.07
C LYS A 26 -3.23 20.85 0.64
N PRO A 27 -2.70 20.29 -0.47
CA PRO A 27 -2.98 18.90 -0.85
C PRO A 27 -2.44 17.86 0.15
N PHE A 28 -1.34 18.17 0.86
CA PHE A 28 -0.71 17.28 1.83
C PHE A 28 -1.34 17.34 3.22
N MET A 29 -1.92 18.49 3.55
CA MET A 29 -2.50 18.77 4.87
C MET A 29 -4.02 18.59 4.89
N CYS A 30 -4.68 18.58 3.74
CA CYS A 30 -6.12 18.42 3.61
C CYS A 30 -6.45 17.13 2.84
N SER A 31 -7.36 16.33 3.38
CA SER A 31 -7.83 15.10 2.71
C SER A 31 -8.50 15.43 1.37
N SER A 32 -8.07 14.75 0.30
CA SER A 32 -8.82 14.66 -0.94
C SER A 32 -9.61 13.36 -0.98
N VAL A 33 -10.81 13.40 -1.58
CA VAL A 33 -11.67 12.22 -1.76
C VAL A 33 -11.45 11.65 -3.16
N GLU A 34 -10.21 11.33 -3.50
CA GLU A 34 -9.93 10.66 -4.76
C GLU A 34 -10.13 9.15 -4.60
N GLN A 35 -10.94 8.55 -5.48
CA GLN A 35 -11.18 7.11 -5.45
C GLN A 35 -9.95 6.38 -5.98
N LEU A 36 -9.38 5.51 -5.14
CA LEU A 36 -8.29 4.62 -5.55
C LEU A 36 -8.78 3.65 -6.63
N THR A 37 -8.08 3.64 -7.77
CA THR A 37 -8.35 2.70 -8.87
C THR A 37 -7.33 1.57 -8.90
N SER A 38 -7.69 0.44 -9.51
CA SER A 38 -6.80 -0.72 -9.65
C SER A 38 -5.52 -0.34 -10.43
N ALA A 39 -5.65 0.49 -11.46
CA ALA A 39 -4.52 0.97 -12.26
C ALA A 39 -3.59 1.87 -11.45
N ALA A 40 -4.14 2.83 -10.71
CA ALA A 40 -3.35 3.70 -9.84
C ALA A 40 -2.61 2.91 -8.76
N LEU A 41 -3.26 1.89 -8.19
CA LEU A 41 -2.62 0.99 -7.23
C LEU A 41 -1.57 0.08 -7.86
N GLU A 42 -1.75 -0.37 -9.11
CA GLU A 42 -0.71 -1.13 -9.81
C GLU A 42 0.53 -0.27 -10.05
N GLU A 43 0.35 0.96 -10.52
CA GLU A 43 1.41 1.88 -10.95
C GLU A 43 2.36 2.31 -9.82
N ILE A 44 1.94 2.23 -8.55
CA ILE A 44 2.85 2.57 -7.45
C ILE A 44 3.99 1.56 -7.31
N PHE A 45 3.83 0.32 -7.79
CA PHE A 45 4.79 -0.75 -7.55
C PHE A 45 5.88 -0.82 -8.61
N GLU A 46 7.13 -0.83 -8.15
CA GLU A 46 8.29 -1.30 -8.90
C GLU A 46 8.34 -2.83 -8.86
N VAL A 47 8.08 -3.49 -10.00
CA VAL A 47 8.07 -4.95 -10.09
C VAL A 47 9.50 -5.51 -10.24
N GLN A 48 9.93 -6.31 -9.26
CA GLN A 48 11.25 -6.93 -9.23
C GLN A 48 11.20 -8.35 -9.80
N LEU A 49 11.56 -8.49 -11.07
CA LEU A 49 11.56 -9.77 -11.78
C LEU A 49 12.98 -10.34 -11.91
N SER A 50 13.08 -11.66 -11.85
CA SER A 50 14.31 -12.40 -12.10
C SER A 50 14.81 -12.23 -13.53
N GLU A 51 16.01 -12.72 -13.79
CA GLU A 51 16.64 -12.66 -15.12
C GLU A 51 15.77 -13.27 -16.21
N LYS A 52 15.75 -12.63 -17.39
CA LYS A 52 14.99 -13.09 -18.55
C LYS A 52 15.47 -14.48 -18.97
N GLY A 53 14.54 -15.38 -19.26
CA GLY A 53 14.82 -16.75 -19.70
C GLY A 53 14.98 -17.78 -18.57
N SER A 54 14.99 -17.36 -17.31
CA SER A 54 14.97 -18.31 -16.18
C SER A 54 13.58 -18.94 -15.99
N THR A 55 13.53 -20.18 -15.51
CA THR A 55 12.26 -20.84 -15.11
C THR A 55 11.51 -19.97 -14.10
N ARG A 56 12.24 -19.36 -13.17
CA ARG A 56 11.70 -18.44 -12.16
C ARG A 56 10.98 -17.26 -12.79
N ARG A 57 11.55 -16.63 -13.82
CA ARG A 57 10.93 -15.51 -14.53
C ARG A 57 9.58 -15.86 -15.14
N HIS A 58 9.42 -17.08 -15.66
CA HIS A 58 8.14 -17.54 -16.20
C HIS A 58 7.06 -17.64 -15.11
N GLU A 59 7.41 -18.17 -13.94
CA GLU A 59 6.50 -18.25 -12.80
C GLU A 59 6.12 -16.87 -12.26
N GLU A 60 7.10 -15.97 -12.13
CA GLU A 60 6.88 -14.59 -11.69
C GLU A 60 5.99 -13.82 -12.66
N THR A 61 6.19 -14.00 -13.97
CA THR A 61 5.36 -13.33 -14.99
C THR A 61 3.92 -13.83 -14.94
N ARG A 62 3.69 -15.12 -14.70
CA ARG A 62 2.35 -15.68 -14.49
C ARG A 62 1.69 -15.05 -13.25
N VAL A 63 2.42 -15.02 -12.14
CA VAL A 63 1.92 -14.49 -10.86
C VAL A 63 1.72 -12.98 -10.93
N LEU A 64 2.50 -12.25 -11.74
CA LEU A 64 2.24 -10.84 -12.04
C LEU A 64 0.92 -10.64 -12.79
N GLY A 65 0.56 -11.56 -13.69
CA GLY A 65 -0.78 -11.61 -14.29
C GLY A 65 -1.86 -11.78 -13.22
N PHE A 66 -1.69 -12.77 -12.32
CA PHE A 66 -2.61 -12.99 -11.22
C PHE A 66 -2.75 -11.77 -10.30
N TRP A 67 -1.65 -11.05 -10.02
CA TRP A 67 -1.69 -9.81 -9.25
C TRP A 67 -2.56 -8.75 -9.91
N ARG A 68 -2.43 -8.54 -11.22
CA ARG A 68 -3.25 -7.58 -11.98
C ARG A 68 -4.73 -7.95 -11.97
N ASP A 69 -5.02 -9.23 -12.22
CA ASP A 69 -6.39 -9.75 -12.19
C ASP A 69 -6.99 -9.62 -10.79
N TYR A 70 -6.17 -9.87 -9.75
CA TYR A 70 -6.56 -9.71 -8.36
C TYR A 70 -6.95 -8.26 -8.05
N LEU A 71 -6.17 -7.27 -8.48
CA LEU A 71 -6.51 -5.85 -8.31
C LEU A 71 -7.79 -5.44 -9.05
N LEU A 72 -8.15 -6.09 -10.16
CA LEU A 72 -9.38 -5.79 -10.90
C LEU A 72 -10.62 -6.46 -10.31
N GLY A 73 -10.45 -7.66 -9.74
CA GLY A 73 -11.55 -8.55 -9.32
C GLY A 73 -11.70 -8.73 -7.81
N THR A 74 -11.29 -7.74 -7.00
CA THR A 74 -11.38 -7.86 -5.54
C THR A 74 -12.85 -7.86 -5.06
N GLU A 75 -13.43 -9.03 -4.82
CA GLU A 75 -14.80 -9.14 -4.25
C GLU A 75 -14.84 -9.17 -2.71
N GLY A 76 -13.69 -9.37 -2.04
CA GLY A 76 -13.60 -9.51 -0.59
C GLY A 76 -12.81 -8.41 0.13
N LEU A 77 -11.64 -8.04 -0.42
CA LEU A 77 -10.82 -6.93 0.08
C LEU A 77 -11.02 -5.70 -0.79
N SER A 78 -10.92 -4.51 -0.21
CA SER A 78 -10.89 -3.28 -1.00
C SER A 78 -9.47 -2.97 -1.47
N LEU A 79 -9.34 -2.17 -2.54
CA LEU A 79 -8.04 -1.61 -2.95
C LEU A 79 -7.34 -0.85 -1.82
N LYS A 80 -8.12 -0.25 -0.92
CA LYS A 80 -7.60 0.45 0.27
C LYS A 80 -6.95 -0.52 1.26
N ASP A 81 -7.53 -1.71 1.46
CA ASP A 81 -6.95 -2.73 2.32
C ASP A 81 -5.61 -3.22 1.76
N ILE A 82 -5.53 -3.37 0.44
CA ILE A 82 -4.31 -3.76 -0.26
C ILE A 82 -3.24 -2.65 -0.15
N LEU A 83 -3.63 -1.38 -0.34
CA LEU A 83 -2.74 -0.23 -0.16
C LEU A 83 -2.19 -0.16 1.26
N MET A 84 -3.07 -0.31 2.26
CA MET A 84 -2.69 -0.28 3.67
C MET A 84 -1.76 -1.45 4.01
N PHE A 85 -2.06 -2.64 3.52
CA PHE A 85 -1.18 -3.79 3.67
C PHE A 85 0.21 -3.52 3.10
N ALA A 86 0.28 -2.94 1.90
CA ALA A 86 1.53 -2.74 1.19
C ALA A 86 2.40 -1.60 1.73
N THR A 87 1.76 -0.52 2.18
CA THR A 87 2.43 0.77 2.44
C THR A 87 2.13 1.36 3.82
N GLY A 88 1.12 0.84 4.52
CA GLY A 88 0.58 1.45 5.73
C GLY A 88 -0.27 2.70 5.47
N LEU A 89 -0.49 3.09 4.21
CA LEU A 89 -1.26 4.27 3.85
C LEU A 89 -2.74 3.92 3.59
N ASN A 90 -3.62 4.85 3.97
CA ASN A 90 -5.06 4.72 3.75
C ASN A 90 -5.54 5.39 2.46
N THR A 91 -4.69 6.22 1.85
CA THR A 91 -4.91 6.93 0.59
C THR A 91 -3.56 7.15 -0.09
N LEU A 92 -3.55 7.31 -1.41
CA LEU A 92 -2.34 7.72 -2.10
C LEU A 92 -2.01 9.18 -1.75
N PRO A 93 -0.74 9.51 -1.45
CA PRO A 93 -0.35 10.89 -1.24
C PRO A 93 -0.44 11.68 -2.56
N PRO A 94 -0.59 13.02 -2.51
CA PRO A 94 -0.53 13.87 -3.71
C PRO A 94 0.82 13.78 -4.44
N SER A 95 1.87 13.38 -3.73
CA SER A 95 3.19 13.08 -4.28
C SER A 95 3.34 11.57 -4.52
N GLN A 96 4.39 11.19 -5.26
CA GLN A 96 4.81 9.79 -5.31
C GLN A 96 5.22 9.27 -3.93
N ILE A 97 5.00 7.98 -3.69
CA ILE A 97 5.46 7.29 -2.47
C ILE A 97 6.97 7.06 -2.59
N GLN A 98 7.73 7.48 -1.59
CA GLN A 98 9.18 7.35 -1.54
C GLN A 98 9.62 6.68 -0.22
N PRO A 99 10.44 5.62 -0.26
CA PRO A 99 10.90 4.90 -1.45
C PRO A 99 9.75 4.23 -2.21
N GLN A 100 9.88 4.08 -3.53
CA GLN A 100 8.84 3.45 -4.36
C GLN A 100 8.51 2.04 -3.83
N PRO A 101 7.22 1.70 -3.66
CA PRO A 101 6.80 0.36 -3.27
C PRO A 101 7.34 -0.72 -4.20
N LYS A 102 7.85 -1.83 -3.66
CA LYS A 102 8.39 -2.94 -4.44
C LYS A 102 7.46 -4.14 -4.39
N LEU A 103 7.20 -4.72 -5.56
CA LEU A 103 6.51 -6.00 -5.69
C LEU A 103 7.56 -7.09 -5.99
N ILE A 104 7.73 -8.00 -5.04
CA ILE A 104 8.68 -9.12 -5.12
C ILE A 104 7.90 -10.44 -5.08
N PHE A 105 8.44 -11.47 -5.72
CA PHE A 105 7.87 -12.81 -5.73
C PHE A 105 8.66 -13.77 -4.84
N GLN A 106 7.96 -14.55 -4.01
CA GLN A 106 8.59 -15.49 -3.08
C GLN A 106 8.03 -16.91 -3.21
N SER A 107 8.91 -17.90 -3.01
CA SER A 107 8.56 -19.33 -2.99
C SER A 107 8.58 -19.93 -1.58
N THR A 108 9.02 -19.17 -0.58
CA THR A 108 9.28 -19.66 0.79
C THR A 108 8.08 -19.54 1.72
N SER A 109 7.11 -18.69 1.39
CA SER A 109 5.89 -18.48 2.16
C SER A 109 4.68 -18.71 1.26
N ARG A 110 3.66 -19.32 1.84
CA ARG A 110 2.34 -19.47 1.20
C ARG A 110 1.60 -18.14 1.12
N PHE A 111 1.75 -17.27 2.12
CA PHE A 111 1.00 -16.03 2.24
C PHE A 111 1.83 -14.81 1.83
N PRO A 112 1.18 -13.72 1.37
CA PRO A 112 1.87 -12.47 1.16
C PRO A 112 2.44 -11.94 2.48
N VAL A 113 3.56 -11.22 2.38
CA VAL A 113 4.18 -10.53 3.51
C VAL A 113 4.49 -9.11 3.07
N SER A 114 4.19 -8.14 3.92
CA SER A 114 4.59 -6.75 3.73
C SER A 114 5.66 -6.33 4.73
N SER A 115 6.52 -5.44 4.29
CA SER A 115 7.41 -4.67 5.14
C SER A 115 7.17 -3.20 4.80
N THR A 116 6.36 -2.55 5.62
CA THR A 116 6.00 -1.13 5.42
C THR A 116 7.21 -0.22 5.57
N CYS A 117 8.13 -0.50 6.51
CA CYS A 117 9.38 0.26 6.63
C CYS A 117 10.26 0.19 5.38
N ALA A 118 10.21 -0.93 4.65
CA ALA A 118 10.97 -1.12 3.41
C ALA A 118 10.13 -0.87 2.15
N ASN A 119 8.88 -0.41 2.28
CA ASN A 119 7.88 -0.31 1.22
C ASN A 119 7.95 -1.51 0.26
N THR A 120 7.86 -2.73 0.79
CA THR A 120 8.02 -3.94 -0.01
C THR A 120 6.92 -4.94 0.32
N ILE A 121 6.25 -5.44 -0.72
CA ILE A 121 5.38 -6.60 -0.63
C ILE A 121 6.02 -7.80 -1.33
N LYS A 122 5.92 -8.95 -0.68
CA LYS A 122 6.36 -10.24 -1.22
C LYS A 122 5.12 -11.10 -1.44
N ILE A 123 4.76 -11.37 -2.69
CA ILE A 123 3.60 -12.19 -3.05
C ILE A 123 4.03 -13.63 -3.37
N PRO A 124 3.18 -14.64 -3.05
CA PRO A 124 3.55 -16.04 -3.22
C PRO A 124 3.57 -16.44 -4.70
N ILE A 125 4.56 -17.27 -5.06
CA ILE A 125 4.56 -17.95 -6.36
C ILE A 125 3.47 -19.02 -6.35
N SER A 126 2.41 -18.79 -7.10
CA SER A 126 1.26 -19.70 -7.22
C SER A 126 1.16 -20.32 -8.61
N LYS A 127 0.55 -21.53 -8.66
CA LYS A 127 0.30 -22.25 -9.92
C LYS A 127 -1.02 -21.84 -10.58
N THR A 128 -2.02 -21.47 -9.79
CA THR A 128 -3.36 -21.09 -10.24
C THR A 128 -3.78 -19.76 -9.62
N TYR A 129 -4.70 -19.06 -10.31
CA TYR A 129 -5.26 -17.80 -9.82
C TYR A 129 -6.09 -18.01 -8.55
N ASP A 130 -6.93 -19.04 -8.48
CA ASP A 130 -7.79 -19.27 -7.32
C ASP A 130 -6.99 -19.47 -6.02
N GLN A 131 -5.90 -20.24 -6.10
CA GLN A 131 -5.02 -20.45 -4.94
C GLN A 131 -4.30 -19.16 -4.56
N PHE A 132 -3.81 -18.41 -5.56
CA PHE A 132 -3.21 -17.09 -5.35
C PHE A 132 -4.18 -16.16 -4.61
N LYS A 133 -5.43 -16.06 -5.09
CA LYS A 133 -6.46 -15.23 -4.48
C LYS A 133 -6.73 -15.61 -3.04
N ILE A 134 -6.94 -16.91 -2.74
CA ILE A 134 -7.19 -17.40 -1.38
C ILE A 134 -6.05 -17.03 -0.44
N ASP A 135 -4.80 -17.25 -0.88
CA ASP A 135 -3.64 -16.99 -0.03
C ASP A 135 -3.39 -15.48 0.16
N MET A 136 -3.66 -14.67 -0.88
CA MET A 136 -3.60 -13.22 -0.79
C MET A 136 -4.65 -12.66 0.18
N ASP A 137 -5.91 -13.07 0.03
CA ASP A 137 -7.02 -12.65 0.90
C ASP A 137 -6.72 -12.99 2.36
N PHE A 138 -6.32 -14.25 2.63
CA PHE A 138 -6.00 -14.71 3.97
C PHE A 138 -4.83 -13.92 4.59
N GLY A 139 -3.74 -13.75 3.86
CA GLY A 139 -2.54 -13.09 4.38
C GLY A 139 -2.77 -11.60 4.66
N ILE A 140 -3.53 -10.91 3.81
CA ILE A 140 -3.83 -9.49 3.98
C ILE A 140 -4.79 -9.30 5.18
N GLN A 141 -5.89 -10.06 5.24
CA GLN A 141 -6.89 -9.95 6.32
C GLN A 141 -6.32 -10.20 7.72
N ASN A 142 -5.33 -11.09 7.83
CA ASN A 142 -4.71 -11.44 9.11
C ASN A 142 -3.45 -10.60 9.40
N SER A 143 -3.20 -9.54 8.63
CA SER A 143 -2.05 -8.65 8.88
C SER A 143 -2.33 -7.70 10.05
N PRO A 144 -1.35 -7.43 10.93
CA PRO A 144 -1.54 -6.55 12.09
C PRO A 144 -2.03 -5.14 11.74
N GLY A 145 -1.64 -4.61 10.57
CA GLY A 145 -2.05 -3.28 10.12
C GLY A 145 -3.56 -3.15 9.93
N LEU A 146 -4.20 -4.16 9.34
CA LEU A 146 -5.65 -4.18 9.08
C LEU A 146 -6.46 -4.59 10.31
N LEU A 147 -5.91 -5.45 11.17
CA LEU A 147 -6.56 -5.78 12.45
C LEU A 147 -6.72 -4.54 13.34
N ASN A 148 -5.73 -3.65 13.34
CA ASN A 148 -5.78 -2.42 14.13
C ASN A 148 -6.70 -1.34 13.52
N SER A 149 -6.75 -1.20 12.18
CA SER A 149 -7.66 -0.23 11.55
C SER A 149 -9.13 -0.55 11.79
N ASN A 150 -9.50 -1.84 11.72
CA ASN A 150 -10.88 -2.29 11.97
C ASN A 150 -11.30 -2.06 13.43
N ILE A 151 -10.37 -2.12 14.38
CA ILE A 151 -10.62 -1.80 15.78
C ILE A 151 -10.86 -0.29 15.95
N VAL A 152 -10.03 0.57 15.33
CA VAL A 152 -10.18 2.03 15.43
C VAL A 152 -11.48 2.51 14.76
N ASP A 153 -11.87 1.92 13.63
CA ASP A 153 -13.14 2.25 12.97
C ASP A 153 -14.37 1.83 13.81
N SER A 154 -14.26 0.77 14.61
CA SER A 154 -15.32 0.34 15.54
C SER A 154 -15.55 1.32 16.70
N PHE A 155 -14.54 2.10 17.08
CA PHE A 155 -14.64 3.11 18.14
C PHE A 155 -15.14 4.47 17.64
N ASN A 156 -15.19 4.70 16.33
CA ASN A 156 -15.76 5.92 15.75
C ASN A 156 -17.29 5.85 15.56
N TYR A 157 -17.92 4.74 15.96
CA TYR A 157 -19.38 4.52 15.93
C TYR A 157 -20.02 4.43 17.33
N ILE A 158 -19.30 4.79 18.40
CA ILE A 158 -19.81 4.92 19.77
C ILE A 158 -19.62 6.36 20.24
#